data_AF-H0HWA1-F1
#
_entry.id   AF-H0HWA1-F1
#
_cell.length_a   1.000
_cell.length_b   1.000
_cell.length_c   1.000
_cell.angle_alpha   90.00
_cell.angle_beta   90.00
_cell.angle_gamma   90.00
#
_symmetry.space_group_name_H-M   'P 1'
#
loop_
_entity.id
_entity.type
_entity.pdbx_description
1 polymer ?
#
loop_
_entity_poly.entity_id
_entity_poly.type
_entity_poly.pdbx_seq_one_letter_code
_entity_poly.pdbx_strand_id
1 'polypeptide(L)'
;MGRTATEESVARANLQDFKNVNFHVGWIPETLEQVSNRKFAFVHIDVDLYEPTASSLAFFHERLLPGGMIVCDDYGSARCPGARKAFDEFFAGRPEGIIELPTGQALVTKSA
;
A
#
# COMPACT_ATOMS: atom_id res chain seq x y z
N MET A 1 19.80 14.15 -0.92
CA MET A 1 18.74 13.13 -0.99
C MET A 1 18.50 12.83 -2.46
N GLY A 2 18.56 11.55 -2.85
CA GLY A 2 18.43 11.13 -4.25
C GLY A 2 16.99 11.16 -4.73
N ARG A 3 16.80 11.12 -6.06
CA ARG A 3 15.48 10.97 -6.68
C ARG A 3 14.97 9.56 -6.40
N THR A 4 13.90 9.42 -5.61
CA THR A 4 13.26 8.12 -5.30
C THR A 4 12.14 7.77 -6.28
N ALA A 5 11.81 8.69 -7.21
CA ALA A 5 10.83 8.46 -8.27
C ALA A 5 11.49 8.00 -9.57
N THR A 6 10.80 7.15 -10.32
CA THR A 6 11.14 6.80 -11.71
C THR A 6 10.29 7.60 -12.70
N GLU A 7 10.76 7.74 -13.94
CA GLU A 7 9.96 8.32 -15.02
C GLU A 7 8.85 7.34 -15.43
N GLU A 8 7.63 7.83 -15.67
CA GLU A 8 6.48 7.00 -16.05
C GLU A 8 6.76 6.14 -17.29
N SER A 9 7.46 6.71 -18.28
CA SER A 9 7.83 6.00 -19.52
C SER A 9 8.69 4.77 -19.25
N VAL A 10 9.59 4.84 -18.26
CA VAL A 10 10.43 3.71 -17.85
C VAL A 10 9.58 2.63 -17.19
N ALA A 11 8.68 3.00 -16.28
CA ALA A 11 7.78 2.04 -15.64
C ALA A 11 6.88 1.31 -16.65
N ARG A 12 6.35 2.04 -17.65
CA ARG A 12 5.56 1.47 -18.74
C ARG A 12 6.36 0.53 -19.62
N ALA A 13 7.59 0.92 -20.00
CA ALA A 13 8.47 0.07 -20.79
C ALA A 13 8.81 -1.24 -20.06
N ASN A 14 9.11 -1.17 -18.76
CA ASN A 14 9.42 -2.34 -17.93
C ASN A 14 8.24 -3.33 -17.80
N LEU A 15 7.01 -2.84 -17.95
CA LEU A 15 5.79 -3.64 -17.79
C LEU A 15 5.05 -3.90 -19.12
N GLN A 16 5.67 -3.58 -20.26
CA GLN A 16 5.00 -3.61 -21.58
C GLN A 16 4.48 -4.99 -21.99
N ASP A 17 5.08 -6.07 -21.50
CA ASP A 17 4.71 -7.44 -21.85
C ASP A 17 3.48 -7.96 -21.06
N PHE A 18 3.03 -7.23 -20.04
CA PHE A 18 1.89 -7.62 -19.20
C PHE A 18 0.57 -6.99 -19.69
N LYS A 19 -0.46 -7.82 -19.88
CA LYS A 19 -1.73 -7.40 -20.54
C LYS A 19 -2.77 -6.75 -19.62
N ASN A 20 -2.56 -6.71 -18.30
CA ASN A 20 -3.54 -6.22 -17.32
C ASN A 20 -2.91 -5.20 -16.36
N VAL A 21 -2.25 -4.19 -16.90
CA VAL A 21 -1.60 -3.14 -16.12
C VAL A 21 -2.34 -1.82 -16.32
N ASN A 22 -2.77 -1.20 -15.23
CA ASN A 22 -3.34 0.14 -15.22
C ASN A 22 -2.47 1.04 -14.36
N PHE A 23 -2.02 2.15 -14.93
CA PHE A 23 -1.18 3.12 -14.23
C PHE A 23 -2.05 4.30 -13.81
N HIS A 24 -1.98 4.65 -12.53
CA HIS A 24 -2.62 5.83 -11.96
C HIS A 24 -1.52 6.79 -11.52
N VAL A 25 -1.25 7.79 -12.36
CA VAL A 25 -0.09 8.68 -12.22
C VAL A 25 -0.47 9.89 -11.37
N GLY A 26 0.31 10.14 -10.32
CA GLY A 26 0.11 11.26 -9.40
C GLY A 26 0.49 10.89 -7.97
N TRP A 27 0.13 11.76 -7.03
CA TRP A 27 0.40 11.58 -5.61
C TRP A 27 -0.73 10.77 -4.93
N ILE A 28 -0.43 10.24 -3.75
CA ILE A 28 -1.40 9.60 -2.86
C ILE A 28 -1.66 10.60 -1.74
N PRO A 29 -2.93 11.03 -1.52
CA PRO A 29 -4.16 10.32 -1.88
C PRO A 29 -4.86 10.67 -3.20
N GLU A 30 -4.40 11.67 -3.95
CA GLU A 30 -5.14 12.28 -5.06
C GLU A 30 -5.51 11.30 -6.18
N THR A 31 -4.69 10.28 -6.38
CA THR A 31 -4.91 9.24 -7.40
C THR A 31 -5.90 8.15 -6.98
N LEU A 32 -6.14 7.98 -5.67
CA LEU A 32 -6.95 6.87 -5.15
C LEU A 32 -8.40 6.94 -5.64
N GLU A 33 -8.95 8.14 -5.83
CA GLU A 33 -10.34 8.31 -6.27
C GLU A 33 -10.58 7.71 -7.67
N GLN A 34 -9.55 7.60 -8.51
CA GLN A 34 -9.65 7.00 -9.85
C GLN A 34 -10.01 5.50 -9.80
N VAL A 35 -9.81 4.85 -8.65
CA VAL A 35 -10.12 3.43 -8.42
C VAL A 35 -11.17 3.22 -7.32
N SER A 36 -11.91 4.26 -6.95
CA SER A 36 -12.88 4.21 -5.85
C SER A 36 -14.04 3.25 -6.11
N ASN A 37 -14.33 2.94 -7.38
CA ASN A 37 -15.35 1.99 -7.83
C ASN A 37 -14.87 0.52 -7.87
N ARG A 38 -13.63 0.23 -7.46
CA ARG A 38 -13.06 -1.12 -7.47
C ARG A 38 -13.13 -1.78 -6.08
N LYS A 39 -13.02 -3.10 -6.09
CA LYS A 39 -12.77 -3.92 -4.91
C LYS A 39 -11.44 -4.65 -5.10
N PHE A 40 -10.75 -4.91 -4.00
CA PHE A 40 -9.40 -5.47 -4.01
C PHE A 40 -9.36 -6.78 -3.24
N ALA A 41 -8.61 -7.76 -3.74
CA ALA A 41 -8.27 -8.99 -3.01
C ALA A 41 -6.87 -8.90 -2.36
N PHE A 42 -6.00 -8.07 -2.92
CA PHE A 42 -4.62 -7.88 -2.47
C PHE A 42 -4.19 -6.43 -2.72
N VAL A 43 -3.50 -5.84 -1.74
CA VAL A 43 -2.95 -4.48 -1.81
C VAL A 43 -1.53 -4.50 -1.25
N HIS A 44 -0.58 -3.99 -2.01
CA HIS A 44 0.81 -3.81 -1.58
C HIS A 44 1.10 -2.32 -1.45
N ILE A 45 1.44 -1.86 -0.25
CA ILE A 45 1.69 -0.45 0.08
C ILE A 45 3.20 -0.27 0.28
N ASP A 46 3.80 0.52 -0.60
CA ASP A 46 5.23 0.86 -0.62
C ASP A 46 5.33 2.33 -1.01
N VAL A 47 5.29 3.20 0.00
CA VAL A 47 5.18 4.66 -0.15
C VAL A 47 6.02 5.43 0.87
N ASP A 48 6.82 4.73 1.69
CA ASP A 48 7.75 5.20 2.73
C ASP A 48 7.16 6.06 3.88
N LEU A 49 6.30 7.01 3.53
CA LEU A 49 5.87 8.13 4.35
C LEU A 49 4.57 7.81 5.09
N TYR A 50 4.43 8.43 6.25
CA TYR A 50 3.25 8.27 7.12
C TYR A 50 1.94 8.62 6.40
N GLU A 51 1.84 9.83 5.82
CA GLU A 51 0.58 10.32 5.25
C GLU A 51 0.09 9.50 4.04
N PRO A 52 0.92 9.19 3.02
CA PRO A 52 0.56 8.27 1.95
C PRO A 52 0.18 6.87 2.45
N THR A 53 0.88 6.35 3.47
CA THR A 53 0.56 5.03 4.07
C THR A 53 -0.81 5.05 4.74
N ALA A 54 -1.04 6.04 5.63
CA ALA A 54 -2.30 6.20 6.35
C ALA A 54 -3.49 6.40 5.40
N SER A 55 -3.31 7.23 4.37
CA SER A 55 -4.32 7.48 3.34
C SER A 55 -4.63 6.22 2.53
N SER A 56 -3.60 5.46 2.16
CA SER A 56 -3.76 4.17 1.47
C SER A 56 -4.53 3.17 2.32
N LEU A 57 -4.18 3.04 3.61
CA LEU A 57 -4.87 2.15 4.54
C LEU A 57 -6.36 2.50 4.66
N ALA A 58 -6.68 3.76 4.91
CA ALA A 58 -8.06 4.23 5.01
C ALA A 58 -8.87 3.90 3.75
N PHE A 59 -8.32 4.17 2.56
CA PHE A 59 -9.02 3.96 1.30
C PHE A 59 -9.18 2.48 0.93
N PHE A 60 -8.08 1.73 0.99
CA PHE A 60 -8.03 0.35 0.49
C PHE A 60 -8.68 -0.62 1.45
N HIS A 61 -8.55 -0.44 2.77
CA HIS A 61 -9.14 -1.37 3.75
C HIS A 61 -10.67 -1.43 3.64
N GLU A 62 -11.34 -0.31 3.39
CA GLU A 62 -12.79 -0.27 3.15
C GLU A 62 -13.20 -1.03 1.88
N ARG A 63 -12.33 -1.04 0.87
CA ARG A 63 -12.57 -1.63 -0.46
C ARG A 63 -11.99 -3.04 -0.62
N LEU A 64 -11.29 -3.52 0.39
CA LEU A 64 -10.74 -4.87 0.42
C LEU A 64 -11.88 -5.88 0.65
N LEU A 65 -11.86 -6.99 -0.08
CA LEU A 65 -12.80 -8.09 0.10
C LEU A 65 -12.53 -8.82 1.44
N PRO A 66 -13.54 -9.47 2.03
CA PRO A 66 -13.32 -10.43 3.13
C PRO A 66 -12.23 -11.44 2.79
N GLY A 67 -11.28 -11.66 3.70
CA GLY A 67 -10.12 -12.52 3.46
C GLY A 67 -9.06 -11.93 2.51
N GLY A 68 -9.27 -10.71 2.01
CA GLY A 68 -8.25 -9.99 1.24
C GLY A 68 -7.09 -9.53 2.13
N MET A 69 -5.95 -9.25 1.51
CA MET A 69 -4.70 -8.96 2.21
C MET A 69 -4.17 -7.56 1.92
N ILE A 70 -3.57 -6.93 2.93
CA ILE A 70 -2.74 -5.72 2.79
C ILE A 70 -1.33 -6.04 3.26
N VAL A 71 -0.35 -5.71 2.45
CA VAL A 71 1.08 -5.74 2.80
C VAL A 71 1.60 -4.31 2.90
N CYS A 72 2.36 -4.01 3.94
CA CYS A 72 3.15 -2.79 4.08
C CYS A 72 4.64 -3.15 3.92
N ASP A 73 5.28 -2.60 2.90
CA ASP A 73 6.68 -2.98 2.59
C ASP A 73 7.66 -2.47 3.66
N ASP A 74 7.45 -1.24 4.13
CA ASP A 74 8.36 -0.50 5.00
C ASP A 74 8.12 -0.68 6.50
N TYR A 75 7.28 -1.62 6.93
CA TYR A 75 6.85 -1.73 8.33
C TYR A 75 8.02 -1.86 9.33
N GLY A 76 9.05 -2.63 8.98
CA GLY A 76 10.27 -2.86 9.76
C GLY A 76 11.41 -1.90 9.40
N SER A 77 11.19 -0.96 8.48
CA SER A 77 12.23 -0.06 7.99
C SER A 77 12.52 1.06 8.98
N ALA A 78 13.75 1.08 9.52
CA ALA A 78 14.22 2.19 10.35
C ALA A 78 14.35 3.51 9.57
N ARG A 79 14.41 3.45 8.23
CA ARG A 79 14.48 4.64 7.36
C ARG A 79 13.12 5.25 7.09
N CYS A 80 12.07 4.43 7.18
CA CYS A 80 10.69 4.79 6.86
C CYS A 80 9.78 4.60 8.10
N PRO A 81 10.09 5.26 9.24
CA PRO A 81 9.34 5.05 10.48
C PRO A 81 7.87 5.48 10.38
N GLY A 82 7.53 6.31 9.39
CA GLY A 82 6.17 6.73 9.11
C GLY A 82 5.26 5.59 8.67
N ALA A 83 5.77 4.65 7.88
CA ALA A 83 5.00 3.50 7.41
C ALA A 83 4.53 2.62 8.57
N ARG A 84 5.46 2.25 9.47
CA ARG A 84 5.14 1.52 10.70
C ARG A 84 4.09 2.24 11.55
N LYS A 85 4.33 3.52 11.84
CA LYS A 85 3.45 4.32 12.69
C LYS A 85 2.02 4.37 12.14
N ALA A 86 1.86 4.59 10.83
CA ALA A 86 0.54 4.62 10.19
C ALA A 86 -0.16 3.26 10.28
N PHE A 87 0.59 2.17 10.09
CA PHE A 87 0.05 0.80 10.16
C PHE A 87 -0.39 0.44 11.58
N ASP A 88 0.47 0.69 12.58
CA ASP A 88 0.22 0.47 14.00
C ASP A 88 -1.03 1.26 14.46
N GLU A 89 -1.11 2.54 14.13
CA GLU A 89 -2.25 3.39 14.49
C GLU A 89 -3.54 2.95 13.80
N PHE A 90 -3.49 2.55 12.53
CA PHE A 90 -4.68 2.14 11.79
C PHE A 90 -5.29 0.85 12.33
N PHE A 91 -4.47 -0.14 12.69
CA PHE A 91 -4.93 -1.42 13.20
C PHE A 91 -5.02 -1.50 14.73
N ALA A 92 -4.64 -0.45 15.46
CA ALA A 92 -4.81 -0.37 16.90
C ALA A 92 -6.29 -0.58 17.30
N GLY A 93 -6.55 -1.62 18.10
CA GLY A 93 -7.89 -1.96 18.59
C GLY A 93 -8.80 -2.61 17.55
N ARG A 94 -8.30 -2.91 16.34
CA ARG A 94 -9.02 -3.69 15.33
C ARG A 94 -8.83 -5.20 15.56
N PRO A 95 -9.75 -6.04 15.08
CA PRO A 95 -9.63 -7.51 15.20
C PRO A 95 -8.50 -8.09 14.32
N GLU A 96 -8.11 -7.38 13.26
CA GLU A 96 -7.02 -7.79 12.39
C GLU A 96 -5.66 -7.79 13.12
N GLY A 97 -5.00 -8.95 13.15
CA GLY A 97 -3.64 -9.07 13.64
C GLY A 97 -2.60 -8.67 12.59
N ILE A 98 -1.58 -7.92 13.01
CA ILE A 98 -0.41 -7.62 12.18
C ILE A 98 0.58 -8.78 12.24
N ILE A 99 0.94 -9.34 11.09
CA ILE A 99 1.95 -10.38 10.95
C ILE A 99 3.22 -9.75 10.38
N GLU A 100 4.27 -9.62 11.20
CA GLU A 100 5.58 -9.16 10.76
C GLU A 100 6.29 -10.27 9.96
N LEU A 101 6.83 -9.91 8.80
CA LEU A 101 7.55 -10.82 7.91
C LEU A 101 9.07 -10.69 8.12
N PRO A 102 9.86 -11.76 7.92
CA PRO A 102 11.30 -11.77 8.20
C PRO A 102 12.13 -10.72 7.43
N THR A 103 11.60 -10.25 6.31
CA THR A 103 12.25 -9.26 5.43
C THR A 103 11.84 -7.82 5.72
N GLY A 104 11.08 -7.58 6.81
CA GLY A 104 10.73 -6.24 7.28
C GLY A 104 9.34 -5.77 6.86
N GLN A 105 8.58 -6.54 6.09
CA GLN A 105 7.20 -6.19 5.76
C GLN A 105 6.23 -6.54 6.91
N ALA A 106 5.02 -6.00 6.84
CA ALA A 106 3.87 -6.49 7.60
C ALA A 106 2.74 -6.93 6.68
N LEU A 107 2.03 -7.99 7.08
CA LEU A 107 0.85 -8.52 6.42
C LEU A 107 -0.35 -8.47 7.36
N VAL A 108 -1.49 -8.01 6.84
CA VAL A 108 -2.80 -8.12 7.50
C VAL A 108 -3.77 -8.80 6.54
N THR A 109 -4.58 -9.72 7.08
CA THR A 109 -5.75 -10.29 6.39
C THR A 109 -7.01 -9.68 6.95
N LYS A 110 -7.87 -9.11 6.11
CA LYS A 110 -9.13 -8.49 6.54
C LYS A 110 -10.11 -9.54 7.04
N SER A 111 -10.68 -9.27 8.21
CA SER A 111 -11.72 -10.11 8.81
C SER A 111 -12.99 -10.09 7.97
N ALA A 112 -13.82 -11.13 8.13
CA ALA A 112 -15.10 -11.25 7.43
C ALA A 112 -16.11 -10.16 7.83
#